data_AF-A0A7W8JSP4-F1
#
_entry.id   AF-A0A7W8JSP4-F1
#
_cell.length_a   1.000
_cell.length_b   1.000
_cell.length_c   1.000
_cell.angle_alpha   90.00
_cell.angle_beta   90.00
_cell.angle_gamma   90.00
#
_symmetry.space_group_name_H-M   'P 1'
#
loop_
_entity.id
_entity.type
_entity.pdbx_description
1 polymer ?
#
loop_
_entity_poly.entity_id
_entity_poly.type
_entity_poly.pdbx_seq_one_letter_code
_entity_poly.pdbx_strand_id
1 'polypeptide(L)'
;MNTPTPQQALTEFLSCWQKRDYSSMSRLLPAQGTPPKKQTVKATRELYGSQKLTDFSLLAARDTDPAATNLDVELHYREAGELEVKRWRFRMVYVNDAGQPVPRSHPSGSWKPYLRRVLPDPPALKA
;
A
#
# COMPACT_ATOMS: atom_id res chain seq x y z
N MET A 1 19.98 -4.87 11.91
CA MET A 1 19.09 -5.10 10.75
C MET A 1 18.46 -3.77 10.39
N ASN A 2 18.51 -3.36 9.13
CA ASN A 2 17.97 -2.06 8.71
C ASN A 2 16.44 -2.20 8.58
N THR A 3 15.67 -1.48 9.39
CA THR A 3 14.21 -1.45 9.27
C THR A 3 13.84 -0.87 7.91
N PRO A 4 13.00 -1.54 7.09
CA PRO A 4 12.59 -1.01 5.80
C PRO A 4 11.95 0.37 5.93
N THR A 5 12.20 1.25 4.97
CA THR A 5 11.47 2.53 4.86
C THR A 5 10.02 2.29 4.44
N PRO A 6 9.08 3.23 4.68
CA PRO A 6 7.71 3.07 4.19
C PRO A 6 7.65 2.90 2.67
N GLN A 7 8.56 3.56 1.92
CA GLN A 7 8.70 3.40 0.47
C GLN A 7 9.10 1.96 0.10
N GLN A 8 10.10 1.39 0.77
CA GLN A 8 10.54 0.02 0.52
C GLN A 8 9.42 -0.98 0.79
N ALA A 9 8.71 -0.83 1.91
CA ALA A 9 7.59 -1.70 2.26
C ALA A 9 6.42 -1.57 1.27
N LEU A 10 6.11 -0.37 0.81
CA LEU A 10 5.06 -0.18 -0.21
C LEU A 10 5.49 -0.77 -1.56
N THR A 11 6.74 -0.59 -1.97
CA THR A 11 7.29 -1.19 -3.19
C THR A 11 7.21 -2.71 -3.14
N GLU A 12 7.52 -3.34 -2.01
CA GLU A 12 7.36 -4.79 -1.81
C GLU A 12 5.90 -5.21 -2.00
N PHE A 13 4.97 -4.51 -1.34
CA PHE A 13 3.54 -4.76 -1.48
C PHE A 13 3.03 -4.65 -2.92
N LEU A 14 3.41 -3.57 -3.62
CA LEU A 14 3.00 -3.33 -5.02
C LEU A 14 3.66 -4.35 -5.97
N SER A 15 4.89 -4.78 -5.68
CA SER A 15 5.57 -5.84 -6.44
C SER A 15 4.85 -7.18 -6.31
N CYS A 16 4.35 -7.54 -5.12
CA CYS A 16 3.50 -8.72 -4.94
C CYS A 16 2.21 -8.60 -5.77
N TRP A 17 1.58 -7.42 -5.80
CA TRP A 17 0.38 -7.18 -6.61
C TRP A 17 0.66 -7.31 -8.12
N GLN A 18 1.75 -6.73 -8.62
CA GLN A 18 2.18 -6.82 -10.02
C GLN A 18 2.40 -8.29 -10.43
N LYS A 19 2.98 -9.11 -9.54
CA LYS A 19 3.17 -10.56 -9.74
C LYS A 19 1.91 -11.40 -9.49
N ARG A 20 0.81 -10.78 -9.03
CA ARG A 20 -0.42 -11.44 -8.55
C ARG A 20 -0.17 -12.46 -7.44
N ASP A 21 0.88 -12.26 -6.65
CA ASP A 21 1.20 -13.06 -5.46
C ASP A 21 0.38 -12.57 -4.26
N TYR A 22 -0.91 -12.93 -4.25
CA TYR A 22 -1.83 -12.54 -3.19
C TYR A 22 -1.53 -13.19 -1.84
N SER A 23 -0.72 -14.27 -1.81
CA SER A 23 -0.31 -14.93 -0.57
C SER A 23 0.70 -14.09 0.19
N SER A 24 1.73 -13.60 -0.51
CA SER A 24 2.71 -12.68 0.08
C SER A 24 2.05 -11.32 0.38
N MET A 25 1.23 -10.82 -0.55
CA MET A 25 0.52 -9.54 -0.38
C MET A 25 -0.37 -9.52 0.87
N SER A 26 -1.08 -10.62 1.17
CA SER A 26 -1.97 -10.68 2.34
C SER A 26 -1.22 -10.60 3.67
N ARG A 27 0.06 -10.98 3.72
CA ARG A 27 0.91 -10.90 4.93
C ARG A 27 1.39 -9.48 5.20
N LEU A 28 1.54 -8.67 4.15
CA LEU A 28 1.96 -7.27 4.21
C LEU A 28 0.80 -6.33 4.59
N LEU A 29 -0.45 -6.79 4.44
CA LEU A 29 -1.63 -6.04 4.88
C LEU A 29 -1.78 -6.05 6.42
N PRO A 30 -2.36 -4.98 6.98
CA PRO A 30 -2.69 -4.96 8.40
C PRO A 30 -3.83 -5.93 8.73
N ALA A 31 -3.89 -6.35 10.00
CA ALA A 31 -5.08 -7.03 10.49
C ALA A 31 -6.25 -6.04 10.54
N GLN A 32 -7.46 -6.53 10.25
CA GLN A 32 -8.68 -5.72 10.15
C GLN A 32 -9.76 -6.27 11.07
N GLY A 33 -10.71 -5.41 11.48
CA GLY A 33 -11.88 -5.77 12.29
C GLY A 33 -11.63 -5.86 13.81
N THR A 34 -12.70 -6.19 14.54
CA THR A 34 -12.71 -6.35 16.00
C THR A 34 -13.36 -7.69 16.38
N PRO A 35 -12.63 -8.69 16.89
CA PRO A 35 -11.18 -8.68 17.14
C PRO A 35 -10.34 -8.65 15.84
N PRO A 36 -9.08 -8.19 15.88
CA PRO A 36 -8.22 -8.11 14.69
C PRO A 36 -8.01 -9.48 14.05
N LYS A 37 -8.32 -9.58 12.76
CA LYS A 37 -8.08 -10.80 11.95
C LYS A 37 -7.11 -10.48 10.83
N LYS A 38 -6.15 -11.39 10.60
CA LYS A 38 -5.21 -11.29 9.48
C LYS A 38 -5.99 -11.31 8.16
N GLN A 39 -5.52 -10.54 7.19
CA GLN A 39 -6.11 -10.56 5.86
C GLN A 39 -5.91 -11.94 5.22
N THR A 40 -6.99 -12.52 4.68
CA THR A 40 -6.93 -13.79 3.97
C THR A 40 -6.49 -13.57 2.52
N VAL A 41 -5.93 -14.62 1.90
CA VAL A 41 -5.58 -14.61 0.47
C VAL A 41 -6.82 -14.36 -0.39
N LYS A 42 -7.96 -14.97 -0.03
CA LYS A 42 -9.25 -14.79 -0.72
C LYS A 42 -9.67 -13.33 -0.70
N ALA A 43 -9.74 -12.71 0.48
CA ALA A 43 -10.14 -11.31 0.61
C ALA A 43 -9.15 -10.36 -0.06
N THR A 44 -7.85 -10.68 -0.06
CA THR A 44 -6.84 -9.90 -0.79
C THR A 44 -7.07 -9.98 -2.30
N ARG A 45 -7.34 -11.17 -2.83
CA ARG A 45 -7.66 -11.36 -4.27
C ARG A 45 -8.96 -10.68 -4.65
N GLU A 46 -9.98 -10.68 -3.80
CA GLU A 46 -11.23 -9.95 -4.07
C GLU A 46 -11.01 -8.43 -4.16
N LEU A 47 -10.12 -7.87 -3.32
CA LEU A 47 -9.84 -6.43 -3.30
C LEU A 47 -8.96 -5.94 -4.45
N TYR A 48 -8.03 -6.76 -4.93
CA TYR A 48 -6.97 -6.34 -5.86
C TYR A 48 -6.94 -7.15 -7.16
N GLY A 49 -7.76 -8.21 -7.27
CA GLY A 49 -7.64 -9.19 -8.34
C GLY A 49 -8.27 -8.79 -9.67
N SER A 50 -9.21 -7.84 -9.66
CA SER A 50 -9.83 -7.26 -10.87
C SER A 50 -8.86 -6.36 -11.64
N GLN A 51 -7.98 -5.65 -10.93
CA GLN A 51 -6.94 -4.82 -11.51
C GLN A 51 -5.64 -5.63 -11.69
N LYS A 52 -5.20 -5.78 -12.93
CA LYS A 52 -3.86 -6.32 -13.22
C LYS A 52 -2.86 -5.18 -13.21
N LEU A 53 -2.20 -4.94 -12.07
CA LEU A 53 -1.12 -3.98 -11.97
C LEU A 53 0.02 -4.35 -12.92
N THR A 54 0.34 -3.47 -13.86
CA THR A 54 1.41 -3.67 -14.86
C THR A 54 2.66 -2.90 -14.49
N ASP A 55 2.52 -1.70 -13.92
CA ASP A 55 3.65 -0.88 -13.47
C ASP A 55 3.23 0.10 -12.36
N PHE A 56 4.20 0.66 -11.64
CA PHE A 56 3.95 1.70 -10.65
C PHE A 56 5.17 2.61 -10.43
N SER A 57 4.91 3.86 -10.03
CA SER A 57 5.93 4.84 -9.70
C SER A 57 5.60 5.56 -8.39
N LEU A 58 6.54 5.57 -7.44
CA LEU A 58 6.42 6.38 -6.22
C LEU A 58 6.67 7.85 -6.57
N LEU A 59 5.69 8.72 -6.31
CA LEU A 59 5.74 10.14 -6.69
C LEU A 59 6.21 11.03 -5.54
N ALA A 60 5.66 10.83 -4.35
CA ALA A 60 5.96 11.66 -3.19
C ALA A 60 5.78 10.90 -1.88
N ALA A 61 6.57 11.27 -0.88
CA ALA A 61 6.42 10.81 0.49
C ALA A 61 6.25 11.99 1.43
N ARG A 62 5.26 11.90 2.32
CA ARG A 62 4.97 12.94 3.31
C ARG A 62 4.72 12.28 4.65
N ASP A 63 5.65 12.49 5.58
CA ASP A 63 5.46 12.08 6.96
C ASP A 63 4.34 12.93 7.58
N THR A 64 3.35 12.26 8.16
CA THR A 64 2.26 12.95 8.86
C THR A 64 2.40 12.81 10.37
N ASP A 65 3.01 11.72 10.84
CA ASP A 65 3.14 11.37 12.26
C ASP A 65 4.43 10.56 12.49
N PRO A 66 4.88 10.37 13.75
CA PRO A 66 6.03 9.50 14.06
C PRO A 66 5.87 8.05 13.57
N ALA A 67 4.62 7.58 13.49
CA ALA A 67 4.24 6.22 13.09
C ALA A 67 3.58 6.17 11.70
N ALA A 68 3.44 7.28 10.97
CA ALA A 68 2.67 7.30 9.72
C ALA A 68 3.29 8.18 8.62
N THR A 69 3.24 7.66 7.40
CA THR A 69 3.71 8.32 6.19
C THR A 69 2.67 8.12 5.09
N ASN A 70 2.30 9.19 4.41
CA ASN A 70 1.49 9.13 3.20
C ASN A 70 2.43 9.03 1.99
N LEU A 71 2.17 8.05 1.12
CA LEU A 71 2.88 7.85 -0.13
C LEU A 71 1.92 8.03 -1.30
N ASP A 72 2.24 8.97 -2.20
CA ASP A 72 1.55 9.15 -3.46
C ASP A 72 2.22 8.28 -4.52
N VAL A 73 1.44 7.50 -5.24
CA VAL A 73 1.90 6.50 -6.21
C VAL A 73 1.08 6.63 -7.48
N GLU A 74 1.73 6.61 -8.62
CA GLU A 74 1.06 6.38 -9.89
C GLU A 74 1.01 4.87 -10.16
N LEU A 75 -0.18 4.35 -10.45
CA LEU A 75 -0.39 2.95 -10.79
C LEU A 75 -0.83 2.86 -12.24
N HIS A 76 -0.21 1.96 -12.99
CA HIS A 76 -0.64 1.56 -14.32
C HIS A 76 -1.18 0.15 -14.21
N TYR A 77 -2.47 -0.03 -14.49
CA TYR A 77 -3.10 -1.34 -14.38
C TYR A 77 -4.10 -1.57 -15.51
N ARG A 78 -4.40 -2.84 -15.79
CA ARG A 78 -5.51 -3.20 -16.68
C ARG A 78 -6.74 -3.58 -15.89
N GLU A 79 -7.88 -3.01 -16.24
CA GLU A 79 -9.20 -3.33 -15.69
C GLU A 79 -10.19 -3.43 -16.86
N ALA A 80 -10.99 -4.49 -16.90
CA ALA A 80 -11.90 -4.80 -18.03
C ALA A 80 -11.25 -4.81 -19.44
N GLY A 81 -9.92 -4.93 -19.53
CA GLY A 81 -9.17 -4.93 -20.79
C GLY A 81 -8.56 -3.58 -21.17
N GLU A 82 -8.97 -2.51 -20.51
CA GLU A 82 -8.48 -1.14 -20.74
C GLU A 82 -7.27 -0.84 -19.85
N LEU A 83 -6.36 0.00 -20.35
CA LEU A 83 -5.22 0.48 -19.59
C LEU A 83 -5.65 1.73 -18.81
N GLU A 84 -5.57 1.63 -17.49
CA GLU A 84 -5.85 2.71 -16.56
C GLU A 84 -4.54 3.24 -15.98
N VAL A 85 -4.46 4.56 -15.89
CA VAL A 85 -3.40 5.28 -15.18
C VAL A 85 -4.08 6.08 -14.08
N LYS A 86 -3.80 5.76 -12.81
CA LYS A 86 -4.40 6.45 -11.66
C LYS A 86 -3.37 6.79 -10.61
N ARG A 87 -3.58 7.91 -9.94
CA ARG A 87 -2.79 8.30 -8.76
C ARG A 87 -3.50 7.86 -7.50
N TRP A 88 -2.80 7.11 -6.66
CA TRP A 88 -3.30 6.62 -5.39
C TRP A 88 -2.44 7.18 -4.26
N ARG A 89 -3.08 7.49 -3.14
CA ARG A 89 -2.39 7.78 -1.88
C ARG A 89 -2.55 6.60 -0.94
N PHE A 90 -1.44 6.02 -0.52
CA PHE A 90 -1.37 5.02 0.53
C PHE A 90 -0.98 5.67 1.84
N ARG A 91 -1.73 5.40 2.91
CA ARG A 91 -1.32 5.71 4.28
C ARG A 91 -0.59 4.50 4.84
N MET A 92 0.74 4.60 4.93
CA MET A 92 1.58 3.62 5.58
C MET A 92 1.60 3.90 7.09
N VAL A 93 1.45 2.86 7.89
CA VAL A 93 1.54 2.93 9.35
C VAL A 93 2.56 1.92 9.84
N TYR A 94 3.46 2.35 10.72
CA TYR A 94 4.44 1.51 11.37
C TYR A 94 3.82 0.87 12.62
N VAL A 95 3.82 -0.46 12.66
CA VAL A 95 3.11 -1.23 13.70
C VAL A 95 3.97 -2.32 14.29
N ASN A 96 3.75 -2.63 15.57
CA ASN A 96 4.37 -3.77 16.24
C ASN A 96 3.68 -5.11 15.86
N ASP A 97 4.13 -6.22 16.42
CA ASP A 97 3.59 -7.56 16.18
C ASP A 97 2.11 -7.72 16.60
N ALA A 98 1.66 -6.91 17.56
CA ALA A 98 0.26 -6.86 17.97
C ALA A 98 -0.62 -6.04 17.00
N GLY A 99 -0.03 -5.45 15.95
CA GLY A 99 -0.71 -4.60 14.98
C GLY A 99 -1.03 -3.20 15.51
N GLN A 100 -0.41 -2.79 16.62
CA GLN A 100 -0.60 -1.47 17.21
C GLN A 100 0.38 -0.46 16.58
N PRO A 101 -0.07 0.75 16.23
CA PRO A 101 0.82 1.81 15.77
C PRO A 101 1.88 2.16 16.82
N VAL A 102 3.14 2.20 16.40
CA VAL A 102 4.28 2.57 17.25
C VAL A 102 5.19 3.54 16.49
N PRO A 103 5.95 4.41 17.17
CA PRO A 103 6.92 5.28 16.50
C PRO A 103 7.92 4.47 15.67
N ARG A 104 8.35 5.01 14.52
CA ARG A 104 9.31 4.34 13.62
C ARG A 104 10.69 4.06 14.23
N SER A 105 11.00 4.69 15.37
CA SER A 105 12.20 4.41 16.18
C SER A 105 12.09 3.11 16.97
N HIS A 106 10.89 2.52 17.09
CA HIS A 106 10.69 1.26 17.78
C HIS A 106 11.35 0.12 16.97
N PRO A 107 12.21 -0.72 17.58
CA PRO A 107 13.09 -1.62 16.84
C PRO A 107 12.37 -2.77 16.11
N SER A 108 11.20 -3.17 16.59
CA SER A 108 10.49 -4.37 16.11
C SER A 108 9.18 -4.07 15.37
N GLY A 109 9.08 -2.92 14.70
CA GLY A 109 7.88 -2.62 13.92
C GLY A 109 8.03 -2.94 12.42
N SER A 110 6.90 -2.91 11.72
CA SER A 110 6.81 -3.07 10.27
C SER A 110 5.85 -2.05 9.67
N TRP A 111 6.15 -1.55 8.47
CA TRP A 111 5.25 -0.65 7.74
C TRP A 111 4.17 -1.44 7.01
N LYS A 112 2.92 -1.02 7.16
CA LYS A 112 1.77 -1.63 6.49
C LYS A 112 0.85 -0.59 5.83
N PRO A 113 0.26 -0.88 4.66
CA PRO A 113 -0.70 0.03 4.02
C PRO A 113 -2.08 -0.12 4.67
N TYR A 114 -2.46 0.87 5.50
CA TYR A 114 -3.74 0.84 6.23
C TYR A 114 -4.90 1.40 5.42
N LEU A 115 -4.65 2.48 4.69
CA LEU A 115 -5.66 3.13 3.87
C LEU A 115 -5.11 3.40 2.49
N ARG A 116 -6.00 3.34 1.51
CA ARG A 116 -5.73 3.77 0.14
C ARG A 116 -6.87 4.64 -0.34
N ARG A 117 -6.55 5.67 -1.12
CA ARG A 117 -7.56 6.49 -1.79
C ARG A 117 -7.06 6.88 -3.17
N VAL A 118 -7.97 6.91 -4.14
CA VAL A 118 -7.70 7.49 -5.46
C VAL A 118 -7.59 9.01 -5.30
N LEU A 119 -6.56 9.59 -5.87
CA LEU A 119 -6.40 11.03 -5.98
C LEU A 119 -7.04 11.51 -7.28
N PRO A 120 -7.63 12.72 -7.30
CA PRO A 120 -8.12 13.30 -8.54
C PRO A 120 -6.97 13.48 -9.52
N ASP A 121 -7.28 13.37 -10.81
CA ASP A 121 -6.34 13.73 -11.85
C ASP A 121 -5.94 15.20 -11.68
N PRO A 122 -4.66 15.55 -11.90
CA PRO A 122 -4.26 16.94 -11.86
C PRO A 122 -5.11 17.73 -12.86
N PRO A 123 -5.54 18.95 -12.51
CA PRO A 123 -6.27 19.79 -13.45
C PRO A 123 -5.45 19.94 -14.72
N ALA A 124 -6.10 19.80 -15.88
CA ALA A 124 -5.45 20.04 -17.16
C ALA A 124 -4.81 21.44 -17.11
N LEU A 125 -3.50 21.50 -17.38
CA LEU A 125 -2.83 22.77 -17.56
C LEU A 125 -3.52 23.45 -18.74
N LYS A 126 -4.25 24.54 -18.47
CA LYS A 126 -4.75 25.40 -19.55
C LYS A 126 -3.53 26.00 -20.23
N ALA A 127 -3.37 25.69 -21.52
CA ALA A 127 -2.38 26.32 -22.38
C ALA A 127 -2.71 27.80 -22.56
#